data_AF-A0A9E0TB00-F1
#
_entry.id   AF-A0A9E0TB00-F1
#
_cell.length_a   1.000
_cell.length_b   1.000
_cell.length_c   1.000
_cell.angle_alpha   90.00
_cell.angle_beta   90.00
_cell.angle_gamma   90.00
#
_symmetry.space_group_name_H-M   'P 1'
#
loop_
_entity.id
_entity.type
_entity.pdbx_description
1 polymer ?
#
loop_
_entity_poly.entity_id
_entity_poly.type
_entity_poly.pdbx_seq_one_letter_code
_entity_poly.pdbx_strand_id
1 'polypeptide(L)'
;AQHAARGGRVLPVAVLQGTPVKEFPQAITQDAKDPKALVVQSNLSVVMRSGTPQAVLDKLYAVLQTAVKEDDFVKTMTMLSLDPVMLEPAKAKAFLLQETQRYGVLVEKSGLEKQ
;
A
#
# COMPACT_ATOMS: atom_id res chain seq x y z
N ALA A 1 -8.98 13.87 -6.17
CA ALA A 1 -10.08 12.89 -6.20
C ALA A 1 -10.79 12.77 -4.84
N GLN A 2 -10.11 12.40 -3.75
CA GLN A 2 -10.73 12.25 -2.41
C GLN A 2 -11.52 13.48 -1.93
N HIS A 3 -10.95 14.68 -2.02
CA HIS A 3 -11.68 15.92 -1.66
C HIS A 3 -12.96 16.11 -2.48
N ALA A 4 -12.94 15.73 -3.76
CA ALA A 4 -14.14 15.78 -4.61
C ALA A 4 -15.17 14.72 -4.19
N ALA A 5 -14.72 13.54 -3.76
CA ALA A 5 -15.59 12.46 -3.29
C ALA A 5 -16.27 12.83 -1.96
N ARG A 6 -15.51 13.34 -0.99
CA ARG A 6 -16.06 13.86 0.29
C ARG A 6 -17.05 14.99 0.08
N GLY A 7 -16.79 15.85 -0.91
CA GLY A 7 -17.69 16.95 -1.29
C GLY A 7 -18.88 16.55 -2.17
N GLY A 8 -19.09 15.25 -2.43
CA GLY A 8 -20.21 14.75 -3.25
C GLY A 8 -20.12 15.08 -4.74
N ARG A 9 -18.96 15.57 -5.21
CA ARG A 9 -18.75 15.95 -6.62
C ARG A 9 -18.37 14.78 -7.51
N VAL A 10 -17.92 13.68 -6.91
CA VAL A 10 -17.68 12.40 -7.59
C VAL A 10 -18.22 11.25 -6.74
N LEU A 11 -18.71 10.21 -7.42
CA LEU A 11 -19.20 8.99 -6.78
C LEU A 11 -18.10 7.92 -6.74
N PRO A 12 -17.62 7.50 -5.57
CA PRO A 12 -16.72 6.35 -5.46
C PRO A 12 -17.51 5.06 -5.74
N VAL A 13 -17.25 4.42 -6.88
CA VAL A 13 -17.98 3.22 -7.33
C VAL A 13 -17.35 1.91 -6.84
N ALA A 14 -16.02 1.87 -6.70
CA ALA A 14 -15.28 0.70 -6.27
C ALA A 14 -13.93 1.09 -5.65
N VAL A 15 -13.37 0.18 -4.84
CA VAL A 15 -11.98 0.22 -4.37
C VAL A 15 -11.25 -1.01 -4.90
N LEU A 16 -10.03 -0.82 -5.39
CA LEU A 16 -9.27 -1.85 -6.10
C LEU A 16 -8.55 -2.85 -5.19
N GLN A 17 -9.06 -3.04 -3.97
CA GLN A 17 -8.47 -3.93 -2.97
C GLN A 17 -9.59 -4.70 -2.25
N GLY A 18 -9.23 -5.83 -1.63
CA GLY A 18 -10.20 -6.69 -0.95
C GLY A 18 -10.74 -6.10 0.36
N THR A 19 -10.02 -5.15 0.95
CA THR A 19 -10.40 -4.54 2.22
C THR A 19 -11.12 -3.20 1.99
N PRO A 20 -12.30 -2.99 2.60
CA PRO A 20 -13.00 -1.71 2.52
C PRO A 20 -12.11 -0.57 3.03
N VAL A 21 -12.16 0.58 2.36
CA VAL A 21 -11.56 1.81 2.89
C VAL A 21 -12.56 2.53 3.78
N LYS A 22 -12.12 2.96 4.97
CA LYS A 22 -13.00 3.63 5.96
C LYS A 22 -13.70 4.86 5.39
N GLU A 23 -13.05 5.57 4.47
CA GLU A 23 -13.59 6.78 3.85
C GLU A 23 -14.79 6.51 2.93
N PHE A 24 -14.86 5.32 2.31
CA PHE A 24 -15.89 4.97 1.32
C PHE A 24 -16.47 3.57 1.62
N PRO A 25 -17.20 3.40 2.74
CA PRO A 25 -17.65 2.08 3.20
C PRO A 25 -18.67 1.42 2.26
N GLN A 26 -19.30 2.19 1.37
CA GLN A 26 -20.26 1.68 0.38
C GLN A 26 -19.62 1.31 -0.97
N ALA A 27 -18.35 1.64 -1.18
CA ALA A 27 -17.68 1.30 -2.43
C ALA A 27 -17.44 -0.22 -2.52
N ILE A 28 -17.65 -0.78 -3.71
CA ILE A 28 -17.48 -2.22 -3.97
C ILE A 28 -16.00 -2.58 -3.88
N THR A 29 -15.64 -3.57 -3.06
CA THR A 29 -14.26 -4.10 -2.98
C THR A 29 -13.96 -5.05 -4.14
N GLN A 30 -12.67 -5.27 -4.43
CA GLN A 30 -12.21 -6.21 -5.45
C GLN A 30 -11.58 -7.45 -4.78
N ASP A 31 -11.99 -8.65 -5.18
CA ASP A 31 -11.44 -9.91 -4.64
C ASP A 31 -10.38 -10.49 -5.59
N ALA A 32 -9.17 -10.74 -5.09
CA ALA A 32 -8.09 -11.36 -5.87
C ALA A 32 -8.42 -12.79 -6.35
N LYS A 33 -9.43 -13.44 -5.77
CA LYS A 33 -9.93 -14.76 -6.22
C LYS A 33 -10.85 -14.67 -7.42
N ASP A 34 -11.43 -13.50 -7.70
CA ASP A 34 -12.23 -13.29 -8.90
C ASP A 34 -11.29 -13.04 -10.09
N PRO A 35 -11.27 -13.91 -11.11
CA PRO A 35 -10.39 -13.72 -12.28
C PRO A 35 -10.71 -12.47 -13.10
N LYS A 36 -11.85 -11.82 -12.86
CA LYS A 36 -12.24 -10.55 -13.51
C LYS A 36 -11.92 -9.33 -12.66
N ALA A 37 -11.55 -9.49 -11.40
CA ALA A 37 -11.27 -8.37 -10.52
C ALA A 37 -9.91 -7.74 -10.84
N LEU A 38 -9.87 -6.41 -10.84
CA LEU A 38 -8.63 -5.66 -10.89
C LEU A 38 -8.19 -5.33 -9.48
N VAL A 39 -7.25 -6.10 -8.94
CA VAL A 39 -6.66 -5.83 -7.62
C VAL A 39 -5.37 -5.02 -7.77
N VAL A 40 -5.44 -3.76 -7.38
CA VAL A 40 -4.35 -2.79 -7.42
C VAL A 40 -4.35 -2.01 -6.11
N GLN A 41 -3.30 -2.20 -5.32
CA GLN A 41 -3.08 -1.48 -4.08
C GLN A 41 -1.75 -0.75 -4.16
N SER A 42 -1.78 0.55 -3.83
CA SER A 42 -0.58 1.36 -3.69
C SER A 42 0.04 1.10 -2.32
N ASN A 43 1.36 0.91 -2.30
CA ASN A 43 2.13 0.72 -1.08
C ASN A 43 3.25 1.75 -1.03
N LEU A 44 3.39 2.43 0.11
CA LEU A 44 4.55 3.24 0.43
C LEU A 44 5.46 2.43 1.35
N SER A 45 6.72 2.25 0.96
CA SER A 45 7.67 1.41 1.68
C SER A 45 8.96 2.16 1.96
N VAL A 46 9.49 1.97 3.17
CA VAL A 46 10.84 2.40 3.51
C VAL A 46 11.81 1.33 3.00
N VAL A 47 12.73 1.74 2.14
CA VAL A 47 13.73 0.86 1.53
C VAL A 47 15.14 1.38 1.79
N MET A 48 16.09 0.46 1.88
CA MET A 48 17.50 0.75 2.07
C MET A 48 18.31 0.26 0.87
N ARG A 49 19.50 0.81 0.68
CA ARG A 49 20.41 0.39 -0.39
C ARG A 49 20.78 -1.10 -0.22
N SER A 50 20.93 -1.80 -1.33
CA SER A 50 21.50 -3.16 -1.31
C SER A 50 22.86 -3.18 -0.60
N GLY A 51 23.09 -4.19 0.23
CA GLY A 51 24.31 -4.34 1.03
C GLY A 51 24.33 -3.57 2.35
N THR A 52 23.28 -2.84 2.72
CA THR A 52 23.17 -2.27 4.08
C THR A 52 23.29 -3.39 5.13
N PRO A 53 24.17 -3.27 6.14
CA PRO A 53 24.34 -4.29 7.17
C PRO A 53 23.05 -4.56 7.94
N GLN A 54 22.79 -5.83 8.28
CA GLN A 54 21.57 -6.24 8.97
C GLN A 54 21.38 -5.50 10.30
N ALA A 55 22.44 -5.31 11.08
CA ALA A 55 22.36 -4.58 12.34
C ALA A 55 21.90 -3.12 12.19
N VAL A 56 22.10 -2.49 11.03
CA VAL A 56 21.56 -1.15 10.74
C VAL A 56 20.06 -1.24 10.43
N LEU A 57 19.63 -2.25 9.67
CA LEU A 57 18.23 -2.50 9.38
C LEU A 57 17.44 -2.78 10.67
N ASP A 58 18.00 -3.57 11.58
CA ASP A 58 17.37 -3.93 12.84
C ASP A 58 17.16 -2.70 13.74
N LYS A 59 18.16 -1.81 13.81
CA LYS A 59 18.07 -0.54 14.54
C LYS A 59 16.98 0.36 13.95
N LEU A 60 16.96 0.54 12.63
CA LEU A 60 15.95 1.35 11.96
C LEU A 60 14.55 0.77 12.17
N TYR A 61 14.41 -0.55 12.04
CA TYR A 61 13.14 -1.24 12.26
C TYR A 61 12.63 -1.05 13.69
N ALA A 62 13.51 -1.15 14.70
CA ALA A 62 13.15 -0.92 16.10
C ALA A 62 12.68 0.53 16.36
N VAL A 63 13.33 1.52 15.73
CA VAL A 63 12.89 2.92 15.81
C VAL A 63 11.49 3.08 15.17
N LEU A 64 11.28 2.51 13.99
CA LEU A 64 9.99 2.58 13.31
C LEU A 64 8.88 1.89 14.11
N GLN A 65 9.16 0.75 14.76
CA GLN A 65 8.19 0.07 15.62
C GLN A 65 7.71 0.92 16.80
N THR A 66 8.55 1.84 17.27
CA THR A 66 8.18 2.82 18.29
C THR A 66 7.38 3.95 17.64
N ALA A 67 7.89 4.53 16.56
CA ALA A 67 7.29 5.69 15.89
C ALA A 67 5.86 5.43 15.38
N VAL A 68 5.55 4.23 14.89
CA VAL A 68 4.19 3.92 14.39
C VAL A 68 3.11 3.98 15.46
N LYS A 69 3.49 4.01 16.74
CA LYS A 69 2.58 4.10 17.89
C LYS A 69 2.46 5.53 18.42
N GLU A 70 3.27 6.46 17.92
CA GLU A 70 3.23 7.85 18.37
C GLU A 70 1.99 8.56 17.82
N ASP A 71 1.32 9.34 18.67
CA ASP A 71 0.07 10.01 18.34
C ASP A 71 0.17 10.86 17.07
N ASP A 72 1.25 11.61 16.91
CA ASP A 72 1.42 12.50 15.77
C ASP A 72 1.69 11.73 14.47
N PHE A 73 2.33 10.56 14.55
CA PHE A 73 2.45 9.65 13.42
C PHE A 73 1.07 9.09 13.03
N VAL A 74 0.30 8.59 14.01
CA VAL A 74 -1.04 8.03 13.79
C VAL A 74 -1.99 9.08 13.21
N LYS A 75 -1.97 10.32 13.74
CA LYS A 75 -2.74 11.45 13.20
C LYS A 75 -2.37 11.74 11.76
N THR A 76 -1.07 11.79 11.45
CA THR A 76 -0.58 12.06 10.09
C THR A 76 -1.03 10.97 9.11
N MET A 77 -0.88 9.70 9.47
CA MET A 77 -1.30 8.58 8.63
C MET A 77 -2.82 8.58 8.40
N THR A 78 -3.59 8.86 9.47
CA THR A 78 -5.06 9.00 9.36
C THR A 78 -5.46 10.15 8.44
N MET A 79 -4.80 11.31 8.56
CA MET A 79 -5.03 12.47 7.68
C MET A 79 -4.75 12.13 6.21
N LEU A 80 -3.69 11.35 5.95
CA LEU A 80 -3.33 10.88 4.61
C LEU A 80 -4.16 9.67 4.15
N SER A 81 -5.03 9.13 5.00
CA SER A 81 -5.82 7.92 4.73
C SER A 81 -4.94 6.71 4.39
N LEU A 82 -3.81 6.58 5.10
CA LEU A 82 -2.87 5.48 5.00
C LEU A 82 -2.94 4.64 6.28
N ASP A 83 -3.04 3.31 6.11
CA ASP A 83 -2.93 2.38 7.23
C ASP A 83 -1.46 1.94 7.38
N PRO A 84 -0.83 2.15 8.55
CA PRO A 84 0.54 1.69 8.77
C PRO A 84 0.63 0.17 8.77
N VAL A 85 1.63 -0.37 8.07
CA VAL A 85 1.93 -1.80 8.04
C VAL A 85 3.38 -2.02 8.49
N MET A 86 3.57 -2.74 9.60
CA MET A 86 4.90 -3.08 10.12
C MET A 86 5.25 -4.54 9.87
N LEU A 87 5.80 -4.81 8.70
CA LEU A 87 6.42 -6.10 8.39
C LEU A 87 7.87 -6.13 8.86
N GLU A 88 8.33 -7.26 9.38
CA GLU A 88 9.76 -7.51 9.59
C GLU A 88 10.54 -7.31 8.27
N PRO A 89 11.81 -6.83 8.30
CA PRO A 89 12.56 -6.49 7.08
C PRO A 89 12.61 -7.61 6.02
N ALA A 90 12.78 -8.86 6.45
CA ALA A 90 12.81 -10.00 5.53
C ALA A 90 11.45 -10.24 4.85
N LYS A 91 10.34 -10.09 5.60
CA LYS A 91 8.97 -10.23 5.08
C LYS A 91 8.62 -9.07 4.16
N ALA A 92 9.03 -7.84 4.51
CA ALA A 92 8.85 -6.66 3.67
C ALA A 92 9.58 -6.82 2.32
N LYS A 93 10.82 -7.33 2.33
CA LYS A 93 11.58 -7.63 1.11
C LYS A 93 10.86 -8.68 0.24
N ALA A 94 10.37 -9.76 0.84
CA ALA A 94 9.63 -10.79 0.11
C ALA A 94 8.35 -10.24 -0.51
N PHE A 95 7.60 -9.44 0.24
CA PHE A 95 6.39 -8.76 -0.25
C PHE A 95 6.69 -7.86 -1.45
N LEU A 96 7.72 -7.01 -1.38
CA LEU A 96 8.09 -6.12 -2.48
C LEU A 96 8.52 -6.88 -3.73
N LEU A 97 9.24 -7.99 -3.59
CA LEU A 97 9.61 -8.85 -4.71
C LEU A 97 8.37 -9.48 -5.37
N GLN A 98 7.42 -9.96 -4.55
CA GLN A 98 6.17 -10.52 -5.05
C GLN A 98 5.33 -9.47 -5.79
N GLU A 99 5.19 -8.27 -5.23
CA GLU A 99 4.45 -7.18 -5.88
C GLU A 99 5.14 -6.73 -7.17
N THR A 100 6.48 -6.65 -7.18
CA THR A 100 7.25 -6.31 -8.38
C THR A 100 6.96 -7.30 -9.52
N GLN A 101 6.95 -8.60 -9.21
CA GLN A 101 6.61 -9.64 -10.19
C GLN A 101 5.16 -9.53 -10.64
N ARG A 102 4.21 -9.36 -9.72
CA ARG A 102 2.77 -9.29 -10.02
C ARG A 102 2.45 -8.09 -10.93
N TYR A 103 3.00 -6.92 -10.62
CA TYR A 103 2.82 -5.73 -11.45
C TYR A 103 3.57 -5.83 -12.77
N GLY A 104 4.73 -6.48 -12.81
CA GLY A 104 5.45 -6.79 -14.06
C GLY A 104 4.56 -7.53 -15.06
N VAL A 105 3.89 -8.61 -14.61
CA VAL A 105 2.94 -9.37 -15.43
C VAL A 105 1.76 -8.51 -15.88
N LEU A 106 1.24 -7.63 -15.01
CA LEU A 106 0.13 -6.74 -15.36
C LEU A 106 0.53 -5.74 -16.46
N VAL A 107 1.73 -5.16 -16.36
CA VAL A 107 2.26 -4.22 -17.37
C VAL A 107 2.51 -4.92 -18.71
N GLU A 108 3.05 -6.14 -18.69
CA GLU A 108 3.24 -6.93 -19.93
C GLU A 108 1.91 -7.22 -20.63
N LYS A 109 0.85 -7.49 -19.86
CA LYS A 109 -0.49 -7.78 -20.40
C LYS A 109 -1.29 -6.54 -20.79
N SER A 110 -0.97 -5.37 -20.25
CA SER A 110 -1.76 -4.15 -20.46
C SER A 110 -1.49 -3.49 -21.82
N GLY A 111 -0.39 -3.84 -22.50
CA GLY A 111 0.02 -3.19 -23.75
C GLY A 111 0.50 -1.75 -23.55
N LEU A 112 0.77 -1.33 -22.31
CA LEU A 112 1.33 -0.02 -22.01
C LEU A 112 2.77 0.07 -22.55
N GLU A 113 3.11 1.23 -23.11
CA GLU A 113 4.48 1.54 -23.50
C GLU A 113 5.37 1.61 -22.25
N LYS A 114 6.49 0.88 -22.27
CA LYS A 114 7.46 0.88 -21.17
C LYS A 114 8.23 2.21 -21.22
N GLN A 115 8.21 2.96 -20.12
CA GLN A 115 9.05 4.16 -19.96
C GLN A 115 10.44 3.82 -19.44
#